data_AF-A0A971LZ36-F1
#
_entry.id   AF-A0A971LZ36-F1
#
_cell.length_a   1.000
_cell.length_b   1.000
_cell.length_c   1.000
_cell.angle_alpha   90.00
_cell.angle_beta   90.00
_cell.angle_gamma   90.00
#
_symmetry.space_group_name_H-M   'P 1'
#
loop_
_entity.id
_entity.type
_entity.pdbx_description
1 polymer ?
#
loop_
_entity_poly.entity_id
_entity_poly.type
_entity_poly.pdbx_seq_one_letter_code
_entity_poly.pdbx_strand_id
1 'polypeptide(L)' 'MDKDSLAFSQRLTSIHDLDLFTAWELGEKLGIKLPKEMVIFAIEVEDVLTFGEKLTPKVEAAIPKVCELVLQELNEK' A
#
# COMPACT_ATOMS: atom_id res chain seq x y z
N MET A 1 14.70 23.89 -18.84
CA MET A 1 13.98 23.46 -17.63
C MET A 1 14.83 23.85 -16.45
N ASP A 2 14.31 24.74 -15.61
CA ASP A 2 14.96 25.18 -14.38
C ASP A 2 15.01 24.02 -13.38
N LYS A 3 16.21 23.71 -12.86
CA LYS A 3 16.43 22.57 -11.95
C LYS A 3 15.85 22.82 -10.56
N ASP A 4 15.59 24.09 -10.21
CA ASP A 4 15.08 24.47 -8.90
C ASP A 4 13.53 24.39 -8.81
N SER A 5 12.85 24.18 -9.94
CA SER A 5 11.38 24.06 -9.99
C SER A 5 10.84 22.68 -9.53
N LEU A 6 11.72 21.72 -9.21
CA LEU A 6 11.32 20.40 -8.73
C LEU A 6 10.98 20.38 -7.23
N ALA A 7 11.30 21.44 -6.49
CA ALA A 7 11.18 21.47 -5.04
C ALA A 7 9.75 21.55 -4.49
N PHE A 8 8.74 21.87 -5.31
CA PHE A 8 7.36 22.08 -4.85
C PHE A 8 6.28 21.62 -5.84
N SER A 9 6.46 20.45 -6.45
CA SER A 9 5.33 19.78 -7.09
C SER A 9 4.41 19.25 -5.98
N GLN A 10 3.20 19.78 -5.85
CA GLN A 10 2.17 19.31 -4.90
C GLN A 10 1.86 17.79 -5.03
N ARG A 11 2.26 17.17 -6.15
CA ARG A 11 2.18 15.71 -6.38
C ARG A 11 3.30 14.90 -5.73
N LEU A 12 4.27 15.56 -5.07
CA LEU A 12 5.33 14.92 -4.31
C LEU A 12 5.07 14.96 -2.79
N THR A 13 4.02 15.66 -2.35
CA THR A 13 3.69 15.82 -0.93
C THR A 13 2.65 14.82 -0.42
N SER A 14 1.98 14.08 -1.30
CA SER A 14 1.10 12.96 -0.93
C SER A 14 1.81 11.65 -1.26
N ILE A 15 2.26 10.94 -0.22
CA ILE A 15 2.79 9.58 -0.37
C ILE A 15 1.73 8.58 -0.86
N HIS A 16 0.44 8.95 -0.83
CA HIS A 16 -0.65 8.17 -1.43
C HIS A 16 -0.70 8.28 -2.95
N ASP A 17 -0.04 9.27 -3.55
CA ASP A 17 -0.01 9.47 -5.01
C ASP A 17 1.11 8.65 -5.68
N LEU A 18 2.02 8.07 -4.87
CA LEU A 18 3.06 7.17 -5.32
C LEU A 18 2.55 5.73 -5.22
N ASP A 19 2.47 5.02 -6.34
CA ASP A 19 2.10 3.61 -6.29
C ASP A 19 3.20 2.76 -5.63
N LEU A 20 2.78 1.63 -5.07
CA LEU A 20 3.64 0.74 -4.28
C LEU A 20 4.85 0.22 -5.08
N PHE A 21 4.70 -0.03 -6.37
CA PHE A 21 5.79 -0.55 -7.21
C PHE A 21 6.80 0.54 -7.54
N THR A 22 6.35 1.75 -7.85
CA THR A 22 7.23 2.90 -8.03
C THR A 22 8.00 3.22 -6.75
N ALA A 23 7.35 3.12 -5.58
CA ALA A 23 8.01 3.27 -4.28
C ALA A 23 9.10 2.20 -4.04
N TRP A 24 8.81 0.94 -4.40
CA TRP A 24 9.75 -0.16 -4.30
C TRP A 24 10.98 0.07 -5.19
N GLU A 25 10.78 0.35 -6.49
CA GLU A 25 11.86 0.63 -7.43
C GLU A 25 12.73 1.82 -6.99
N LEU A 26 12.10 2.85 -6.44
CA LEU A 26 12.83 4.00 -5.91
C LEU A 26 13.73 3.58 -4.74
N GLY A 27 13.23 2.74 -3.83
CA GLY A 27 14.02 2.19 -2.73
C GLY A 27 15.26 1.42 -3.21
N GLU A 28 15.11 0.61 -4.26
CA GLU A 28 16.22 -0.12 -4.89
C GLU A 28 17.26 0.86 -5.47
N LYS A 29 16.80 1.86 -6.23
CA LYS A 29 17.65 2.89 -6.84
C LYS A 29 18.41 3.73 -5.81
N LEU A 30 17.82 3.96 -4.65
CA LEU A 30 18.44 4.69 -3.54
C LEU A 30 19.37 3.82 -2.68
N GLY A 31 19.48 2.52 -2.96
CA GLY A 31 20.30 1.60 -2.16
C GLY A 31 19.75 1.36 -0.76
N ILE A 32 18.44 1.57 -0.56
CA ILE A 32 17.77 1.27 0.72
C ILE A 32 17.71 -0.24 0.86
N LYS A 33 17.93 -0.74 2.08
CA LYS A 33 17.76 -2.17 2.38
C LYS A 33 16.28 -2.54 2.35
N LEU A 34 15.83 -3.06 1.21
CA LEU A 34 14.49 -3.59 1.04
C LEU A 34 14.37 -5.05 1.53
N PRO A 35 13.16 -5.50 1.92
CA PRO A 35 12.93 -6.92 2.17
C PRO A 35 13.10 -7.73 0.88
N LYS A 36 13.38 -9.03 1.01
CA LYS A 36 13.57 -9.93 -0.15
C LYS A 36 12.27 -10.29 -0.86
N GLU A 37 11.14 -10.10 -0.19
CA GLU A 37 9.83 -10.52 -0.64
C GLU A 37 8.78 -9.53 -0.13
N MET A 38 7.74 -9.35 -0.93
CA MET A 38 6.53 -8.61 -0.58
C MET A 38 5.33 -9.53 -0.86
N VAL A 39 4.55 -9.81 0.19
CA VAL A 39 3.31 -10.59 0.10
C VAL A 39 2.13 -9.65 0.35
N ILE A 40 1.15 -9.63 -0.55
CA ILE A 40 0.00 -8.73 -0.48
C ILE A 40 -1.27 -9.54 -0.21
N PHE A 41 -1.94 -9.23 0.89
CA PHE A 41 -3.27 -9.75 1.21
C PHE A 41 -4.29 -8.63 1.00
N ALA A 42 -5.27 -8.87 0.14
CA ALA A 42 -6.30 -7.90 -0.21
C ALA A 42 -7.71 -8.43 0.06
N ILE A 43 -8.60 -7.54 0.49
CA ILE A 43 -10.04 -7.78 0.58
C ILE A 43 -10.70 -6.93 -0.51
N GLU A 44 -11.42 -7.57 -1.43
CA GLU A 44 -12.19 -6.86 -2.44
C GLU A 44 -13.41 -6.17 -1.81
N VAL A 45 -13.62 -4.91 -2.22
CA VAL A 45 -14.73 -4.09 -1.77
C VAL A 45 -15.83 -4.08 -2.82
N GLU A 46 -17.09 -4.19 -2.40
CA GLU A 46 -18.23 -4.19 -3.32
C GLU A 46 -18.70 -2.79 -3.75
N ASP A 47 -18.46 -1.79 -2.92
CA ASP A 47 -18.84 -0.40 -3.15
C ASP A 47 -17.64 0.51 -2.89
N VAL A 48 -17.27 1.26 -3.92
CA VAL A 48 -16.16 2.24 -3.91
C VAL A 48 -16.65 3.67 -4.18
N LEU A 49 -17.94 3.86 -4.39
CA LEU A 49 -18.52 5.15 -4.76
C LEU A 49 -19.16 5.85 -3.56
N THR A 50 -19.57 5.08 -2.55
CA THR A 50 -20.16 5.61 -1.33
C THR A 50 -19.09 5.95 -0.30
N PHE A 51 -19.00 7.22 0.10
CA PHE A 51 -18.14 7.64 1.21
C PHE A 51 -18.74 7.26 2.57
N GLY A 52 -17.92 6.70 3.45
CA GLY A 52 -18.33 6.35 4.80
C GLY A 52 -17.13 6.12 5.72
N GLU A 53 -17.36 6.25 7.02
CA GLU A 53 -16.34 6.08 8.05
C GLU A 53 -16.32 4.66 8.64
N LYS A 54 -17.26 3.80 8.22
CA LYS A 54 -17.39 2.41 8.68
C LYS A 54 -17.11 1.44 7.55
N LEU A 55 -16.63 0.25 7.91
CA LEU A 55 -16.49 -0.87 6.98
C LEU A 55 -17.86 -1.35 6.50
N THR A 56 -17.92 -1.85 5.27
CA THR A 56 -19.11 -2.59 4.84
C THR A 56 -19.17 -3.94 5.59
N PRO A 57 -20.37 -4.50 5.83
CA PRO A 57 -20.50 -5.76 6.57
C PRO A 57 -19.68 -6.91 5.97
N LYS A 58 -19.53 -6.95 4.64
CA LYS A 58 -18.73 -7.97 3.95
C LYS A 58 -17.23 -7.82 4.19
N VAL A 59 -16.73 -6.59 4.19
CA VAL A 59 -15.31 -6.31 4.49
C VAL A 59 -15.03 -6.66 5.94
N GLU A 60 -15.88 -6.23 6.87
CA GLU A 60 -15.74 -6.54 8.30
C GLU A 60 -15.69 -8.05 8.55
N ALA A 61 -16.55 -8.83 7.90
CA ALA A 61 -16.56 -10.29 8.02
C ALA A 61 -15.32 -10.98 7.42
N ALA A 62 -14.64 -10.34 6.45
CA ALA A 62 -13.45 -10.90 5.81
C ALA A 62 -12.16 -10.66 6.59
N ILE A 63 -12.13 -9.64 7.46
CA ILE A 63 -10.92 -9.25 8.23
C ILE A 63 -10.34 -10.40 9.05
N PRO A 64 -11.11 -11.16 9.87
CA PRO A 64 -10.54 -12.23 10.69
C PRO A 64 -9.78 -13.27 9.86
N LYS A 65 -10.34 -13.66 8.70
CA LYS A 65 -9.70 -14.60 7.78
C LYS A 65 -8.38 -14.06 7.23
N VAL A 66 -8.33 -12.79 6.83
CA VAL A 66 -7.09 -12.19 6.32
C VAL A 66 -6.05 -12.07 7.43
N CYS A 67 -6.45 -11.73 8.66
CA CYS A 67 -5.54 -11.74 9.80
C CYS A 67 -4.93 -13.13 10.04
N GLU A 68 -5.72 -14.19 9.95
CA GLU A 68 -5.22 -15.57 10.03
C GLU A 68 -4.19 -15.89 8.94
N LEU A 69 -4.47 -15.51 7.68
CA LEU A 69 -3.54 -15.71 6.56
C LEU A 69 -2.21 -14.97 6.75
N VAL A 70 -2.26 -13.73 7.26
CA VAL A 70 -1.05 -12.95 7.56
C VAL A 70 -0.24 -13.63 8.67
N LEU A 71 -0.90 -14.10 9.73
CA LEU A 71 -0.22 -14.80 10.82
C LEU A 71 0.38 -16.13 10.37
N GLN A 72 -0.29 -16.86 9.47
CA GLN A 72 0.25 -18.08 8.86
C GLN A 72 1.51 -17.78 8.06
N GLU A 73 1.46 -16.81 7.14
CA GLU A 73 2.60 -16.37 6.33
C GLU A 73 3.81 -15.94 7.17
N LEU A 74 3.58 -15.30 8.33
CA LEU A 74 4.65 -14.91 9.24
C LEU A 74 5.26 -16.09 10.02
N ASN A 75 4.50 -17.16 10.25
CA ASN A 75 4.95 -18.35 10.98
C ASN A 75 5.53 -19.44 10.07
N GLU A 76 5.29 -19.38 8.76
CA GLU A 76 5.83 -20.32 7.77
C GLU A 76 7.32 -20.06 7.43
N LYS A 77 7.97 -19.11 8.12
CA LYS A 77 9.38 -18.70 7.91
C LYS A 77 10.29 -18.96 9.10
#